data_AF-A0AAW5ZZ97-F1
#
_entry.id   AF-A0AAW5ZZ97-F1
#
_cell.length_a   1.000
_cell.length_b   1.000
_cell.length_c   1.000
_cell.angle_alpha   90.00
_cell.angle_beta   90.00
_cell.angle_gamma   90.00
#
_symmetry.space_group_name_H-M   'P 1'
#
loop_
_entity.id
_entity.type
_entity.pdbx_description
1 polymer ?
#
loop_
_entity_poly.entity_id
_entity_poly.type
_entity_poly.pdbx_seq_one_letter_code
_entity_poly.pdbx_strand_id
1 'polypeptide(L)'
;MIMTTWQGVVTIIMAILGTILTRFLPFLVFPESKEPPRFITYLGTVLPYAMTGLLVVYSLKGVHLLSGSHGIPELLAIMVIVLLHVWKRNMLLSIAGGTAAYMLLVQLVFS
;
A
#
# COMPACT_ATOMS: atom_id res chain seq x y z
N MET A 1 20.80 10.80 -15.54
CA MET A 1 20.29 12.20 -15.42
C MET A 1 20.76 12.75 -14.08
N ILE A 2 21.76 13.63 -14.08
CA ILE A 2 22.30 14.23 -12.84
C ILE A 2 21.51 15.52 -12.61
N MET A 3 20.68 15.53 -11.57
CA MET A 3 19.99 16.75 -11.12
C MET A 3 21.01 17.69 -10.49
N THR A 4 21.07 18.94 -10.95
CA THR A 4 21.91 19.93 -10.27
C THR A 4 21.35 20.22 -8.88
N THR A 5 22.21 20.57 -7.91
CA THR A 5 21.79 20.86 -6.53
C THR A 5 20.67 21.90 -6.48
N TRP A 6 20.72 22.89 -7.37
CA TRP A 6 19.69 23.92 -7.50
C TRP A 6 18.35 23.38 -8.00
N GLN A 7 18.35 22.53 -9.03
CA GLN A 7 17.13 21.86 -9.53
C GLN A 7 16.51 20.96 -8.46
N GLY A 8 17.33 20.26 -7.67
CA GLY A 8 16.87 19.43 -6.56
C GLY A 8 16.14 20.26 -5.50
N VAL A 9 16.72 21.38 -5.07
CA VAL A 9 16.12 22.30 -4.09
C VAL A 9 14.77 22.83 -4.59
N VAL A 10 14.70 23.31 -5.83
CA VAL A 10 13.45 23.82 -6.42
C VAL A 10 12.37 22.73 -6.49
N THR A 11 12.74 21.51 -6.86
CA THR A 11 11.80 20.38 -6.94
C THR A 11 11.24 20.03 -5.57
N ILE A 12 12.09 20.01 -4.53
CA ILE A 12 11.66 19.75 -3.15
C ILE A 12 10.69 20.84 -2.68
N ILE A 13 11.01 22.11 -2.92
CA ILE A 13 10.14 23.24 -2.54
C ILE A 13 8.77 23.11 -3.22
N MET A 14 8.74 22.83 -4.52
CA MET A 14 7.49 22.63 -5.27
C MET A 14 6.69 21.44 -4.74
N ALA A 15 7.34 20.33 -4.40
CA ALA A 15 6.68 19.16 -3.81
C ALA A 15 6.08 19.47 -2.43
N ILE A 16 6.79 20.23 -1.59
CA ILE A 16 6.31 20.67 -0.28
C ILE A 16 5.10 21.60 -0.45
N LEU A 17 5.20 22.62 -1.30
CA LEU A 17 4.11 23.55 -1.58
C LEU A 17 2.87 22.82 -2.10
N GLY A 18 3.04 21.88 -3.03
CA GLY A 18 1.95 21.05 -3.54
C GLY A 18 1.33 20.16 -2.46
N THR A 19 2.13 19.58 -1.57
CA THR A 19 1.64 18.73 -0.48
C THR A 19 0.86 19.53 0.55
N ILE A 20 1.39 20.71 0.94
CA ILE A 20 0.70 21.61 1.86
C ILE A 20 -0.60 22.08 1.22
N LEU A 21 -0.55 22.57 -0.02
CA LEU A 21 -1.73 23.07 -0.71
C LEU A 21 -2.81 22.00 -0.82
N THR A 22 -2.48 20.78 -1.27
CA THR A 22 -3.47 19.69 -1.41
C THR A 22 -4.03 19.18 -0.08
N ARG A 23 -3.25 19.21 1.01
CA ARG A 23 -3.76 18.88 2.35
C ARG A 23 -4.58 20.01 2.98
N PHE A 24 -4.25 21.27 2.70
CA PHE A 24 -4.93 22.44 3.26
C PHE A 24 -6.16 22.86 2.46
N LEU A 25 -6.21 22.53 1.17
CA LEU A 25 -7.33 22.77 0.27
C LEU A 25 -8.68 22.27 0.85
N PRO A 26 -8.80 21.02 1.32
CA PRO A 26 -10.08 20.54 1.86
C PRO A 26 -10.53 21.35 3.08
N PHE A 27 -9.60 21.81 3.93
CA PHE A 27 -9.94 22.63 5.09
C PHE A 27 -10.36 24.06 4.73
N LEU A 28 -9.78 24.64 3.67
CA LEU A 28 -10.18 25.96 3.18
C LEU A 28 -11.52 25.94 2.44
N VAL A 29 -11.77 24.89 1.65
CA VAL A 29 -12.99 24.73 0.85
C VAL A 29 -14.17 24.24 1.70
N PHE A 30 -13.92 23.42 2.71
CA PHE A 30 -14.93 22.89 3.63
C PHE A 30 -14.65 23.39 5.06
N PRO A 31 -15.16 24.57 5.45
CA PRO A 31 -15.02 25.06 6.82
C PRO A 31 -15.69 24.10 7.82
N GLU A 32 -15.08 23.90 8.99
CA GLU A 32 -15.51 22.97 10.06
C GLU A 32 -16.98 23.11 10.49
N SER A 33 -17.64 24.23 10.17
CA SER A 33 -19.02 24.53 10.52
C SER A 33 -20.07 23.95 9.57
N LYS A 34 -19.68 23.29 8.46
CA LYS A 34 -20.61 22.62 7.54
C LYS A 34 -20.24 21.17 7.36
N GLU A 35 -21.21 20.28 7.56
CA GLU A 35 -21.05 18.86 7.26
C GLU A 35 -20.58 18.69 5.80
N PRO A 36 -19.48 17.95 5.54
CA PRO A 36 -19.03 17.70 4.19
C PRO A 36 -20.16 17.02 3.40
N PRO A 37 -20.38 17.38 2.12
CA PRO A 37 -21.49 16.88 1.33
C PRO A 37 -21.47 15.34 1.30
N ARG A 38 -22.66 14.73 1.37
CA ARG A 38 -22.85 13.26 1.51
C ARG A 38 -22.02 12.43 0.52
N PHE A 39 -21.78 12.96 -0.69
CA PHE A 39 -20.94 12.31 -1.69
C PHE A 39 -19.48 12.14 -1.24
N ILE A 40 -18.87 13.15 -0.60
CA ILE A 40 -17.49 13.10 -0.12
C ILE A 40 -17.35 12.12 1.04
N THR A 41 -18.29 12.13 1.98
CA THR A 41 -18.33 11.18 3.11
C THR A 41 -18.51 9.74 2.63
N TYR A 42 -19.40 9.54 1.64
CA TYR A 42 -19.57 8.24 1.00
C TYR A 42 -18.27 7.79 0.32
N LEU A 43 -17.65 8.66 -0.49
CA LEU A 43 -16.41 8.34 -1.18
C LEU A 43 -15.29 8.01 -0.19
N GLY A 44 -15.13 8.79 0.88
CA GLY A 44 -14.17 8.53 1.95
C GLY A 44 -14.41 7.21 2.69
N THR A 45 -15.65 6.73 2.75
CA THR A 45 -15.98 5.43 3.34
C THR A 45 -15.67 4.29 2.37
N VAL A 46 -15.98 4.41 1.08
CA VAL A 46 -15.82 3.31 0.11
C VAL A 46 -14.42 3.21 -0.51
N LEU A 47 -13.71 4.33 -0.63
CA LEU A 47 -12.40 4.39 -1.27
C LEU A 47 -11.35 3.52 -0.54
N PRO A 48 -11.26 3.51 0.81
CA PRO A 48 -10.31 2.65 1.52
C PRO A 48 -10.55 1.16 1.24
N TYR A 49 -11.81 0.72 1.20
CA TYR A 49 -12.14 -0.68 0.87
C TYR A 49 -11.79 -1.04 -0.57
N ALA A 50 -11.98 -0.12 -1.53
CA ALA A 50 -11.56 -0.33 -2.90
C ALA A 50 -10.03 -0.39 -3.04
N MET A 51 -9.32 0.47 -2.31
CA MET A 51 -7.86 0.53 -2.33
C MET A 51 -7.21 -0.73 -1.75
N THR A 52 -7.74 -1.28 -0.65
CA THR A 52 -7.19 -2.54 -0.10
C THR A 52 -7.34 -3.68 -1.10
N GLY A 53 -8.49 -3.78 -1.79
CA GLY A 53 -8.68 -4.75 -2.87
C GLY A 53 -7.72 -4.53 -4.05
N LEU A 54 -7.56 -3.28 -4.50
CA LEU A 54 -6.64 -2.92 -5.58
C LEU A 54 -5.19 -3.25 -5.23
N LEU A 55 -4.75 -2.97 -4.00
CA LEU A 55 -3.41 -3.27 -3.52
C LEU A 55 -3.13 -4.78 -3.59
N VAL A 56 -4.08 -5.62 -3.18
CA VAL A 56 -3.95 -7.08 -3.28
C VAL A 56 -3.80 -7.52 -4.74
N VAL A 57 -4.65 -7.02 -5.65
CA VAL A 57 -4.56 -7.35 -7.09
C VAL A 57 -3.23 -6.86 -7.67
N TYR A 58 -2.78 -5.67 -7.30
CA TYR A 58 -1.53 -5.10 -7.79
C TYR A 58 -0.31 -5.85 -7.28
N SER A 59 -0.30 -6.27 -6.01
CA SER A 59 0.74 -7.14 -5.44
C SER A 59 0.86 -8.46 -6.20
N LEU A 60 -0.24 -8.98 -6.73
CA LEU A 60 -0.26 -10.20 -7.56
C LEU A 60 0.09 -9.96 -9.04
N LYS A 61 -0.07 -8.74 -9.55
CA LYS A 61 0.12 -8.40 -10.97
C LYS A 61 1.56 -8.61 -11.45
N GLY A 62 2.55 -8.43 -10.57
CA GLY A 62 3.97 -8.61 -10.89
C GLY A 62 4.50 -10.02 -10.66
N VAL A 63 3.66 -10.94 -10.17
CA VAL A 63 4.07 -12.31 -9.83
C VAL A 63 4.11 -13.16 -11.09
N HIS A 64 5.32 -13.51 -11.53
CA HIS A 64 5.52 -14.43 -12.65
C HIS A 64 5.27 -15.87 -12.19
N LEU A 65 3.99 -16.28 -12.17
CA LEU A 65 3.55 -17.63 -11.79
C LEU A 65 4.21 -18.76 -12.61
N LEU A 66 4.78 -18.46 -13.79
CA LEU A 66 5.20 -19.46 -14.79
C LEU A 66 6.66 -19.39 -15.26
N SER A 67 7.53 -18.51 -14.73
CA SER A 67 8.89 -18.32 -15.32
C SER A 67 10.07 -18.49 -14.36
N GLY A 68 9.90 -19.17 -13.23
CA GLY A 68 11.05 -19.75 -12.50
C GLY A 68 11.06 -19.46 -11.01
N SER A 69 11.06 -20.53 -10.21
CA SER A 69 11.33 -20.63 -8.76
C SER A 69 10.57 -19.73 -7.77
N HIS A 70 9.97 -18.60 -8.19
CA HIS A 70 9.50 -17.54 -7.29
C HIS A 70 7.96 -17.47 -7.16
N GLY A 71 7.19 -18.04 -8.09
CA GLY A 71 5.72 -18.02 -8.01
C GLY A 71 5.14 -18.96 -6.94
N ILE A 72 5.81 -20.09 -6.68
CA ILE A 72 5.40 -21.07 -5.65
C ILE A 72 5.53 -20.51 -4.23
N PRO A 73 6.68 -19.90 -3.82
CA PRO A 73 6.80 -19.35 -2.46
C PRO A 73 5.83 -18.19 -2.19
N GLU A 74 5.51 -17.37 -3.20
CA GLU A 74 4.52 -16.29 -3.06
C GLU A 74 3.11 -16.82 -2.79
N LEU A 75 2.66 -17.85 -3.53
CA LEU A 75 1.35 -18.47 -3.33
C LEU A 75 1.23 -19.10 -1.93
N LEU A 76 2.29 -19.79 -1.49
CA LEU A 76 2.36 -20.46 -0.19
C LEU A 76 2.39 -19.43 0.96
N ALA A 77 3.15 -18.34 0.80
CA ALA A 77 3.17 -17.25 1.77
C ALA A 77 1.78 -16.58 1.91
N ILE A 78 1.08 -16.33 0.80
CA ILE A 78 -0.29 -15.80 0.83
C ILE A 78 -1.24 -16.76 1.54
N MET A 79 -1.14 -18.06 1.27
CA MET A 79 -1.94 -19.08 1.97
C MET A 79 -1.70 -19.05 3.48
N VAL A 80 -0.43 -18.97 3.91
CA VAL A 80 -0.06 -18.85 5.32
C VAL A 80 -0.60 -17.56 5.92
N ILE A 81 -0.49 -16.42 5.24
CA ILE A 81 -1.05 -15.14 5.68
C ILE A 81 -2.55 -15.26 5.91
N VAL A 82 -3.30 -15.82 4.95
CA VAL A 82 -4.75 -16.00 5.08
C VAL A 82 -5.09 -16.91 6.26
N LEU A 83 -4.41 -18.04 6.41
CA LEU A 83 -4.64 -18.99 7.49
C LEU A 83 -4.39 -18.35 8.86
N LEU A 84 -3.28 -17.62 8.99
CA LEU A 84 -2.83 -16.97 10.22
C LEU A 84 -3.73 -15.77 10.57
N HIS A 85 -4.21 -15.05 9.55
CA HIS A 85 -5.17 -13.95 9.72
C HIS A 85 -6.54 -14.44 10.20
N VAL A 86 -7.06 -15.53 9.61
CA VAL A 86 -8.36 -16.11 10.00
C VAL A 86 -8.31 -16.63 11.43
N TRP A 87 -7.20 -17.24 11.85
CA TRP A 87 -7.08 -17.83 13.18
C TRP A 87 -6.85 -16.78 14.28
N LYS A 88 -5.95 -15.82 14.05
CA LYS A 88 -5.49 -14.89 15.11
C LYS A 88 -6.16 -13.52 15.07
N ARG A 89 -6.83 -13.15 13.96
CA ARG A 89 -7.45 -11.82 13.70
C ARG A 89 -6.57 -10.62 14.09
N ASN A 90 -5.24 -10.79 14.11
CA ASN A 90 -4.30 -9.77 14.55
C ASN A 90 -3.40 -9.36 13.37
N MET A 91 -3.52 -8.11 12.92
CA MET A 91 -2.82 -7.58 11.76
C MET A 91 -1.29 -7.67 11.89
N LEU A 92 -0.74 -7.35 13.06
CA LEU A 92 0.72 -7.37 13.28
C LEU A 92 1.30 -8.78 13.11
N LEU A 93 0.60 -9.79 13.63
CA LEU A 93 1.03 -11.19 13.53
C LEU A 93 0.95 -11.69 12.08
N SER A 94 -0.08 -11.26 11.34
CA SER A 94 -0.28 -11.64 9.94
C SER A 94 0.80 -11.07 9.02
N ILE A 95 1.22 -9.82 9.26
CA ILE A 95 2.28 -9.16 8.49
C ILE A 95 3.63 -9.80 8.81
N ALA A 96 4.00 -9.87 10.09
CA ALA A 96 5.28 -10.41 10.50
C ALA A 96 5.42 -11.90 10.14
N GLY A 97 4.36 -12.70 10.36
CA GLY A 97 4.33 -14.12 10.04
C GLY A 97 4.40 -14.39 8.54
N GLY A 98 3.67 -13.61 7.74
CA GLY A 98 3.70 -13.71 6.27
C GLY A 98 5.08 -13.41 5.69
N THR A 99 5.68 -12.30 6.12
CA THR A 99 7.03 -11.90 5.68
C THR A 99 8.08 -12.92 6.12
N ALA A 100 8.02 -13.41 7.36
CA ALA A 100 8.96 -14.43 7.85
C ALA A 100 8.82 -15.75 7.07
N ALA A 101 7.59 -16.21 6.81
CA ALA A 101 7.34 -17.41 6.02
C ALA A 101 7.85 -17.26 4.58
N TYR A 102 7.59 -16.11 3.93
CA TYR A 102 8.09 -15.81 2.59
C TYR A 102 9.63 -15.84 2.55
N MET A 103 10.29 -15.13 3.46
CA MET A 103 11.75 -15.06 3.52
C MET A 103 12.39 -16.43 3.76
N LEU A 104 11.82 -17.25 4.65
CA LEU A 104 12.30 -18.61 4.90
C LEU A 104 12.10 -19.52 3.68
N LEU A 105 10.95 -19.45 3.01
CA LEU A 105 10.68 -20.21 1.79
C LEU A 105 11.68 -19.87 0.68
N VAL A 106 11.92 -18.58 0.42
CA VAL A 106 12.87 -18.14 -0.60
C VAL A 106 14.29 -18.57 -0.27
N GLN A 107 14.73 -18.44 0.98
CA GLN A 107 16.12 -18.73 1.38
C GLN A 107 16.43 -20.22 1.57
N LEU A 108 15.47 -21.05 2.00
CA LEU A 108 15.70 -22.46 2.34
C LEU A 108 15.26 -23.44 1.26
N VAL A 109 14.24 -23.10 0.45
CA VAL A 109 13.62 -24.03 -0.50
C VAL A 109 13.97 -23.71 -1.94
N PHE A 110 14.20 -22.45 -2.27
CA PHE A 110 14.42 -21.98 -3.65
C PHE A 110 15.80 -21.33 -3.87
N SER A 111 16.73 -21.48 -2.92
CA SER A 111 18.15 -21.09 -3.05
C SER A 111 19.00 -22.14 -3.74
#